data_AF-A0A957EEX3-F1
#
_entry.id   AF-A0A957EEX3-F1
#
_cell.length_a   1.000
_cell.length_b   1.000
_cell.length_c   1.000
_cell.angle_alpha   90.00
_cell.angle_beta   90.00
_cell.angle_gamma   90.00
#
_symmetry.space_group_name_H-M   'P 1'
#
loop_
_entity.id
_entity.type
_entity.pdbx_description
1 polymer ?
#
loop_
_entity_poly.entity_id
_entity_poly.type
_entity_poly.pdbx_seq_one_letter_code
_entity_poly.pdbx_strand_id
1 'polypeptide(L)' 'VSLEPIHVAQIPQLSEAALSGSSRALLPVVQIGDQVVGNGRPGPICQKILAAYNQFVAQEIKTAI' A
#
# COMPACT_ATOMS: atom_id res chain seq x y z
N VAL A 1 -1.13 -14.06 -3.63
CA VAL A 1 -0.03 -13.29 -3.00
C VAL A 1 1.25 -14.06 -3.25
N SER A 2 2.30 -13.42 -3.78
CA SER A 2 3.66 -14.00 -3.89
C SER A 2 4.57 -13.33 -2.86
N LEU A 3 5.47 -14.10 -2.25
CA LEU A 3 6.45 -13.64 -1.25
C LEU A 3 7.88 -13.77 -1.78
N GLU A 4 8.06 -13.35 -3.03
CA GLU A 4 9.35 -13.35 -3.71
C GLU A 4 9.96 -11.94 -3.70
N PRO A 5 11.30 -11.83 -3.65
CA PRO A 5 11.95 -10.54 -3.81
C PRO A 5 11.73 -10.00 -5.23
N ILE A 6 11.65 -8.68 -5.35
CA ILE A 6 11.73 -7.99 -6.65
C ILE A 6 13.11 -7.37 -6.81
N HIS A 7 13.61 -7.34 -8.04
CA HIS A 7 14.83 -6.62 -8.41
C HIS A 7 14.53 -5.12 -8.60
N VAL A 8 15.51 -4.25 -8.32
CA VAL A 8 15.36 -2.79 -8.48
C VAL A 8 14.96 -2.40 -9.91
N ALA A 9 15.47 -3.11 -10.92
CA ALA A 9 15.09 -2.92 -12.32
C ALA A 9 13.62 -3.24 -12.64
N GLN A 10 12.88 -3.84 -11.70
CA GLN A 10 11.45 -4.15 -11.81
C GLN A 10 10.54 -3.05 -11.24
N ILE A 11 11.10 -2.02 -10.59
CA ILE A 11 10.33 -0.91 -10.03
C ILE A 11 9.54 -0.15 -11.11
N PRO A 12 10.10 0.17 -12.30
CA PRO A 12 9.35 0.87 -13.36
C PRO A 12 8.11 0.12 -13.88
N GLN A 13 8.03 -1.19 -13.66
CA GLN A 13 6.96 -2.06 -14.12
C GLN A 13 5.85 -2.21 -13.07
N LEU A 14 6.05 -1.67 -11.85
CA LEU A 14 5.03 -1.70 -10.81
C LEU A 14 3.87 -0.78 -11.18
N SER A 15 2.66 -1.33 -11.24
CA SER A 15 1.43 -0.57 -11.41
C SER A 15 1.04 0.16 -10.12
N GLU A 16 1.30 -0.44 -8.97
CA GLU A 16 1.00 0.07 -7.64
C GLU A 16 2.05 -0.42 -6.62
N ALA A 17 2.28 0.35 -5.57
CA ALA A 17 3.11 -0.01 -4.43
C ALA A 17 2.54 0.60 -3.15
N ALA A 18 2.78 -0.04 -2.01
CA ALA A 18 2.36 0.49 -0.70
C ALA A 18 3.30 0.04 0.42
N LEU A 19 3.36 0.83 1.48
CA LEU A 19 3.93 0.44 2.77
C LEU A 19 2.78 0.14 3.74
N SER A 20 2.93 -0.91 4.54
CA SER A 20 2.00 -1.18 5.64
C SER A 20 2.68 -1.00 7.00
N GLY A 21 1.91 -0.62 8.00
CA GLY A 21 2.40 -0.47 9.37
C GLY A 21 1.34 0.07 10.32
N SER A 22 1.53 -0.14 11.62
CA SER A 22 0.50 0.16 12.63
C SER A 22 0.06 1.62 12.64
N SER A 23 0.97 2.58 12.46
CA SER A 23 0.65 4.00 12.57
C SER A 23 -0.08 4.57 11.34
N ARG A 24 0.07 3.94 10.16
CA ARG A 24 -0.41 4.48 8.89
C ARG A 24 -1.23 3.49 8.08
N ALA A 25 -1.63 2.36 8.67
CA ALA A 25 -2.40 1.32 8.02
C ALA A 25 -1.72 0.83 6.73
N LEU A 26 -2.26 1.26 5.58
CA LEU A 26 -1.69 1.10 4.25
C LEU A 26 -1.43 2.49 3.65
N LEU A 27 -0.18 2.76 3.28
CA LEU A 27 0.26 4.02 2.67
C LEU A 27 0.64 3.78 1.20
N PRO A 28 -0.15 4.27 0.22
CA PRO A 28 0.20 4.18 -1.19
C PRO A 28 1.51 4.93 -1.49
N VAL A 29 2.40 4.27 -2.23
CA VAL A 29 3.67 4.85 -2.70
C VAL A 29 3.53 5.17 -4.18
N VAL A 30 3.62 6.45 -4.52
CA VAL A 30 3.49 6.95 -5.90
C VAL A 30 4.84 7.16 -6.59
N GLN A 31 5.94 7.12 -5.83
CA GLN A 31 7.30 7.31 -6.34
C GLN A 31 8.31 6.59 -5.44
N ILE A 32 9.30 5.92 -6.04
CA ILE A 32 10.40 5.23 -5.35
C ILE A 32 11.72 5.71 -5.98
N GLY A 33 12.51 6.48 -5.22
CA GLY A 33 13.66 7.20 -5.77
C GLY A 33 13.21 8.16 -6.87
N ASP A 34 13.81 8.05 -8.05
CA ASP A 34 13.45 8.86 -9.23
C ASP A 34 12.34 8.22 -10.10
N GLN A 35 11.86 7.03 -9.74
CA GLN A 35 10.87 6.31 -10.53
C GLN A 35 9.44 6.55 -10.04
N VAL A 36 8.59 7.08 -10.91
CA VAL A 36 7.14 7.16 -10.68
C VAL A 36 6.53 5.76 -10.77
N VAL A 37 5.71 5.40 -9.77
CA VAL A 37 4.96 4.14 -9.75
C VAL A 37 3.62 4.37 -10.44
N GLY A 38 3.26 3.48 -11.38
CA GLY A 38 2.04 3.60 -12.18
C GLY A 38 1.92 4.96 -12.86
N ASN A 39 0.93 5.76 -12.47
CA ASN A 39 0.66 7.10 -13.01
C ASN A 39 0.92 8.24 -12.00
N GLY A 40 1.65 7.98 -10.92
CA GLY A 40 1.94 8.96 -9.87
C GLY A 40 0.74 9.27 -8.97
N ARG A 41 -0.30 8.42 -8.97
CA ARG A 41 -1.48 8.54 -8.11
C ARG A 41 -1.76 7.21 -7.41
N PRO A 42 -2.38 7.20 -6.21
CA PRO A 42 -2.81 5.97 -5.57
C PRO A 42 -3.71 5.14 -6.48
N GLY A 43 -3.31 3.91 -6.78
CA GLY A 43 -4.07 3.02 -7.66
C GLY A 43 -5.28 2.36 -6.99
N PRO A 44 -6.16 1.72 -7.78
CA PRO A 44 -7.40 1.13 -7.30
C PRO A 44 -7.20 -0.03 -6.32
N ILE A 45 -6.11 -0.80 -6.40
CA ILE A 45 -5.86 -1.92 -5.49
C ILE A 45 -5.52 -1.39 -4.10
N CYS A 46 -4.60 -0.43 -4.00
CA CYS A 46 -4.26 0.22 -2.74
C CYS A 46 -5.47 0.88 -2.10
N GLN A 47 -6.29 1.59 -2.89
CA GLN A 47 -7.51 2.23 -2.39
C GLN A 47 -8.50 1.20 -1.82
N LYS A 48 -8.71 0.07 -2.51
CA LYS A 48 -9.60 -1.00 -2.03
C LYS A 48 -9.10 -1.63 -0.74
N ILE A 49 -7.80 -1.93 -0.65
CA ILE A 49 -7.20 -2.52 0.56
C ILE A 49 -7.30 -1.54 1.73
N LEU A 50 -6.98 -0.25 1.51
CA LEU A 50 -7.08 0.77 2.55
C LEU A 50 -8.53 0.94 3.05
N ALA A 51 -9.51 0.96 2.13
CA ALA A 51 -10.92 1.04 2.50
C ALA A 51 -11.37 -0.16 3.33
N ALA A 52 -11.02 -1.38 2.90
CA ALA A 52 -11.33 -2.61 3.63
C ALA A 52 -10.66 -2.66 5.01
N TYR A 53 -9.39 -2.24 5.10
CA TYR A 53 -8.68 -2.15 6.37
C TYR A 53 -9.33 -1.16 7.32
N ASN A 54 -9.67 0.04 6.85
CA ASN A 54 -10.33 1.06 7.68
C ASN A 54 -11.71 0.57 8.16
N GLN A 55 -12.46 -0.14 7.32
CA GLN A 55 -13.71 -0.76 7.72
C GLN A 55 -13.50 -1.81 8.82
N PHE A 56 -12.50 -2.68 8.65
CA PHE A 56 -12.15 -3.68 9.66
C PHE A 56 -11.75 -3.04 10.99
N VAL A 57 -10.87 -2.03 10.98
CA VAL A 57 -10.47 -1.31 12.20
C VAL A 57 -11.68 -0.66 12.88
N ALA A 58 -12.58 -0.03 12.13
CA ALA A 58 -13.77 0.58 12.70
C ALA A 58 -14.70 -0.42 13.40
N GLN A 59 -14.70 -1.69 12.96
CA GLN A 59 -15.49 -2.76 13.56
C GLN A 59 -14.82 -3.40 14.77
N GLU A 60 -13.49 -3.53 14.75
CA GLU A 60 -12.74 -4.38 15.68
C GLU A 60 -11.92 -3.62 16.73
N ILE A 61 -11.79 -2.28 16.61
CA ILE A 61 -10.98 -1.50 17.54
C ILE A 61 -11.52 -1.60 18.97
N LYS A 62 -10.62 -1.93 19.90
CA LYS A 62 -10.91 -2.01 21.34
C LYS A 62 -10.13 -0.92 22.05
N THR A 63 -10.80 -0.21 22.94
CA THR A 63 -10.12 0.75 23.82
C THR A 63 -9.17 -0.02 24.72
N ALA A 64 -7.98 0.54 24.97
CA ALA A 64 -7.10 0.03 25.99
C ALA A 64 -7.84 0.04 27.34
N ILE A 65 -7.93 -1.13 27.97
CA ILE A 65 -8.44 -1.33 29.33
C ILE A 65 -7.30 -1.31 30.33
#